data_AF-A0AAV4EL60-F1
#
_entry.id   AF-A0AAV4EL60-F1
#
_cell.length_a   1.000
_cell.length_b   1.000
_cell.length_c   1.000
_cell.angle_alpha   90.00
_cell.angle_beta   90.00
_cell.angle_gamma   90.00
#
_symmetry.space_group_name_H-M   'P 1'
#
loop_
_entity.id
_entity.type
_entity.pdbx_description
1 polymer ?
#
loop_
_entity_poly.entity_id
_entity_poly.type
_entity_poly.pdbx_seq_one_letter_code
_entity_poly.pdbx_strand_id
1 'polypeptide(L)'
;MFVLPLLIPLYKTLINSALDCHWRQEHPQHNSKDAIHKLLRAEQVTIFGLRTRHNRLKHHLFSRFQIGDGPNCPCGANRQDAQHVLQDCPLLDDTRLKY
;
A
#
# COMPACT_ATOMS: atom_id res chain seq x y z
N MET A 1 -14.60 -5.14 52.39
CA MET A 1 -13.76 -5.74 51.33
C MET A 1 -14.05 -5.01 50.03
N PHE A 2 -13.19 -4.07 49.60
CA PHE A 2 -13.32 -3.35 48.34
C PHE A 2 -12.22 -3.84 47.39
N VAL A 3 -12.55 -4.75 46.45
CA VAL A 3 -11.61 -5.22 45.41
C VAL A 3 -12.13 -4.90 44.00
N LEU A 4 -13.10 -3.99 43.87
CA LEU A 4 -13.76 -3.70 42.60
C LEU A 4 -13.21 -2.53 41.73
N PRO A 5 -12.35 -1.58 42.19
CA PRO A 5 -12.02 -0.42 41.34
C PRO A 5 -11.00 -0.74 40.23
N LEU A 6 -10.29 -1.88 40.30
CA LEU A 6 -9.26 -2.25 39.34
C LEU A 6 -9.71 -3.27 38.28
N LEU A 7 -10.89 -3.88 38.44
CA LEU A 7 -11.34 -4.96 37.56
C LEU A 7 -11.88 -4.43 36.21
N ILE A 8 -12.54 -3.27 36.24
CA ILE A 8 -13.06 -2.56 35.06
C ILE A 8 -11.91 -2.07 34.15
N PRO A 9 -10.89 -1.34 34.64
CA PRO A 9 -9.77 -0.93 33.78
C PRO A 9 -9.01 -2.12 33.21
N LEU A 10 -8.86 -3.20 33.99
CA LEU A 10 -8.15 -4.41 33.55
C LEU A 10 -8.92 -5.17 32.46
N TYR A 11 -10.24 -5.28 32.59
CA TYR A 11 -11.12 -5.82 31.54
C TYR A 11 -11.07 -4.99 30.26
N LYS A 12 -11.13 -3.66 30.36
CA LYS A 12 -11.04 -2.75 29.20
C LYS A 12 -9.69 -2.90 28.49
N THR A 13 -8.58 -3.01 29.23
CA THR A 13 -7.26 -3.24 28.63
C THR A 13 -7.18 -4.57 27.91
N LEU A 14 -7.76 -5.64 28.47
CA LEU A 14 -7.78 -6.95 27.82
C LEU A 14 -8.56 -6.92 26.52
N ILE A 15 -9.75 -6.32 26.51
CA ILE A 15 -10.56 -6.18 25.29
C ILE A 15 -9.83 -5.35 24.24
N ASN A 16 -9.33 -4.17 24.59
CA ASN A 16 -8.62 -3.32 23.65
C ASN A 16 -7.39 -4.03 23.09
N SER A 17 -6.66 -4.80 23.91
CA SER A 17 -5.52 -5.58 23.44
C SER A 17 -5.90 -6.69 22.47
N ALA A 18 -7.05 -7.35 22.69
CA ALA A 18 -7.55 -8.40 21.81
C ALA A 18 -8.04 -7.82 20.48
N LEU A 19 -8.74 -6.69 20.52
CA LEU A 19 -9.16 -5.95 19.34
C LEU A 19 -7.95 -5.45 18.53
N ASP A 20 -6.96 -4.86 19.19
CA ASP A 20 -5.71 -4.43 18.53
C ASP A 20 -4.96 -5.60 17.90
N CYS A 21 -4.91 -6.75 18.58
CA CYS A 21 -4.28 -7.95 18.05
C CYS A 21 -5.00 -8.44 16.78
N HIS A 22 -6.32 -8.56 16.83
CA HIS A 22 -7.15 -8.95 15.68
C HIS A 22 -6.96 -7.97 14.51
N TRP A 23 -7.06 -6.68 14.79
CA TRP A 23 -6.92 -5.64 13.78
C TRP A 23 -5.54 -5.65 13.12
N ARG A 24 -4.46 -5.86 13.89
CA ARG A 24 -3.10 -6.00 13.33
C ARG A 24 -2.94 -7.24 12.47
N GLN A 25 -3.61 -8.35 12.81
CA GLN A 25 -3.60 -9.57 11.98
C GLN A 25 -4.32 -9.35 10.64
N GLU A 26 -5.44 -8.62 10.63
CA GLU A 26 -6.17 -8.28 9.40
C GLU A 26 -5.46 -7.21 8.55
N HIS A 27 -4.60 -6.40 9.18
CA HIS A 27 -3.92 -5.27 8.52
C HIS A 27 -2.39 -5.32 8.71
N PRO A 28 -1.69 -6.37 8.23
CA PRO A 28 -0.25 -6.50 8.40
C PRO A 28 0.54 -5.40 7.68
N GLN A 29 -0.04 -4.79 6.64
CA GLN A 29 0.52 -3.63 5.93
C GLN A 29 0.26 -2.28 6.63
N HIS A 30 -0.46 -2.24 7.76
CA HIS A 30 -0.69 -0.98 8.46
C HIS A 30 0.60 -0.48 9.11
N ASN A 31 1.01 0.73 8.74
CA ASN A 31 2.13 1.42 9.35
C ASN A 31 1.60 2.60 10.17
N SER A 32 1.74 2.54 11.49
CA SER A 32 1.31 3.62 12.38
C SER A 32 2.18 4.89 12.23
N LYS A 33 3.37 4.77 11.65
CA LYS A 33 4.28 5.89 11.35
C LYS A 33 3.98 6.56 10.01
N ASP A 34 2.95 6.11 9.31
CA ASP A 34 2.64 6.61 7.98
C ASP A 34 2.04 8.01 8.04
N ALA A 35 2.76 8.97 7.48
CA ALA A 35 2.43 10.38 7.57
C ALA A 35 1.39 10.83 6.53
N ILE A 36 0.51 9.94 6.07
CA ILE A 36 -0.49 10.23 5.01
C ILE A 36 -1.35 11.44 5.39
N HIS A 37 -1.70 11.57 6.66
CA HIS A 37 -2.48 12.69 7.18
C HIS A 37 -1.81 14.06 7.02
N LYS A 38 -0.49 14.10 6.82
CA LYS A 38 0.27 15.35 6.59
C LYS A 38 0.28 15.79 5.13
N LEU A 39 -0.12 14.91 4.21
CA LEU A 39 -0.13 15.18 2.79
C LEU A 39 -1.39 15.97 2.39
N LEU A 40 -1.31 16.64 1.23
CA LEU A 40 -2.47 17.30 0.63
C LEU A 40 -3.53 16.27 0.25
N ARG A 41 -4.79 16.71 0.18
CA ARG A 41 -5.92 15.82 -0.15
C ARG A 41 -5.72 15.06 -1.46
N ALA A 42 -5.15 15.71 -2.48
CA ALA A 42 -4.86 15.10 -3.78
C ALA A 42 -3.84 13.96 -3.64
N GLU A 43 -2.76 14.18 -2.90
CA GLU A 43 -1.70 13.19 -2.66
C GLU A 43 -2.22 12.00 -1.85
N GLN A 44 -3.05 12.26 -0.83
CA GLN A 44 -3.73 11.22 -0.07
C GLN A 44 -4.57 10.32 -0.98
N VAL A 45 -5.41 10.91 -1.84
CA VAL A 45 -6.25 10.16 -2.80
C VAL A 45 -5.39 9.30 -3.73
N THR A 46 -4.28 9.84 -4.22
CA THR A 46 -3.32 9.09 -5.04
C THR A 46 -2.76 7.89 -4.28
N ILE A 47 -2.25 8.09 -3.07
CA ILE A 47 -1.70 7.00 -2.25
C ILE A 47 -2.75 5.94 -1.93
N PHE A 48 -3.96 6.34 -1.55
CA PHE A 48 -5.05 5.39 -1.27
C PHE A 48 -5.41 4.59 -2.53
N GLY A 49 -5.49 5.22 -3.70
CA GLY A 49 -5.72 4.54 -4.97
C GLY A 49 -4.60 3.56 -5.33
N LEU A 50 -3.35 3.90 -5.04
CA LEU A 50 -2.20 2.99 -5.22
C LEU A 50 -2.28 1.77 -4.29
N ARG A 51 -2.52 1.98 -2.99
CA ARG A 51 -2.55 0.91 -1.98
C ARG A 51 -3.72 -0.04 -2.13
N THR A 52 -4.90 0.52 -2.40
CA THR A 52 -6.11 -0.28 -2.59
C THR A 52 -6.22 -0.87 -4.00
N ARG A 53 -5.25 -0.57 -4.87
CA ARG A 53 -5.25 -0.92 -6.30
C ARG A 53 -6.50 -0.45 -7.06
N HIS A 54 -7.28 0.50 -6.51
CA HIS A 54 -8.40 1.15 -7.19
C HIS A 54 -7.95 2.22 -8.20
N ASN A 55 -6.79 2.02 -8.81
CA ASN A 55 -6.29 2.84 -9.88
C ASN A 55 -6.45 2.09 -11.21
N ARG A 56 -6.48 2.82 -12.32
CA ARG A 56 -6.55 2.23 -13.66
C ARG A 56 -5.14 1.97 -14.22
N LEU A 57 -4.15 1.68 -13.37
CA LEU A 57 -2.75 1.61 -13.77
C LEU A 57 -2.51 0.58 -14.86
N LYS A 58 -3.06 -0.62 -14.74
CA LYS A 58 -2.95 -1.65 -15.79
C LYS A 58 -3.49 -1.19 -17.13
N HIS A 59 -4.68 -0.58 -17.14
CA HIS A 59 -5.25 0.00 -18.35
C HIS A 59 -4.40 1.15 -18.89
N HIS A 60 -3.85 2.00 -18.02
CA HIS A 60 -3.03 3.14 -18.41
C HIS A 60 -1.67 2.70 -19.00
N LEU A 61 -1.04 1.69 -18.40
CA LEU A 61 0.19 1.07 -18.91
C LEU A 61 -0.04 0.49 -20.31
N PHE A 62 -1.16 -0.19 -20.51
CA PHE A 62 -1.53 -0.70 -21.83
C PHE A 62 -1.87 0.42 -22.82
N SER A 63 -2.70 1.39 -22.45
CA SER A 63 -3.20 2.40 -23.40
C SER A 63 -2.16 3.45 -23.79
N ARG A 64 -1.26 3.83 -22.87
CA ARG A 64 -0.24 4.86 -23.12
C ARG A 64 1.09 4.31 -23.59
N PHE A 65 1.50 3.17 -23.05
CA PHE A 65 2.82 2.61 -23.30
C PHE A 65 2.77 1.31 -24.10
N GLN A 66 1.57 0.78 -24.41
CA GLN A 66 1.38 -0.54 -25.00
C GLN A 66 2.08 -1.66 -24.23
N ILE A 67 2.21 -1.46 -22.91
CA ILE A 67 2.81 -2.43 -22.00
C ILE A 67 1.70 -3.30 -21.43
N GLY A 68 1.59 -4.53 -21.97
CA GLY A 68 0.78 -5.60 -21.42
C GLY A 68 1.56 -6.50 -20.46
N ASP A 69 0.85 -7.31 -19.69
CA ASP A 69 1.48 -8.38 -18.92
C ASP A 69 2.04 -9.41 -19.90
N GLY A 70 3.36 -9.61 -19.89
CA GLY A 70 4.06 -10.47 -20.84
C GLY A 70 5.13 -11.33 -20.15
N PRO A 71 5.48 -12.49 -20.74
CA PRO A 71 6.50 -13.37 -20.17
C PRO A 71 7.88 -12.73 -20.21
N ASN A 72 8.18 -11.82 -21.15
CA ASN A 72 9.48 -11.16 -21.23
C ASN A 72 9.30 -9.67 -21.49
N CYS A 73 10.04 -8.86 -20.73
CA CYS A 73 10.14 -7.43 -20.99
C CYS A 73 11.19 -7.18 -22.10
N PRO A 74 11.00 -6.20 -22.99
CA PRO A 74 12.00 -5.85 -24.01
C PRO A 74 13.36 -5.43 -23.45
N CYS A 75 13.45 -5.10 -22.15
CA CYS A 75 14.73 -4.87 -21.49
C CYS A 75 15.52 -6.15 -21.18
N GLY A 76 14.96 -7.33 -21.44
CA GLY A 76 15.55 -8.63 -21.15
C GLY A 76 15.11 -9.27 -19.83
N ALA A 77 14.24 -8.62 -19.04
CA ALA A 77 13.74 -9.20 -17.80
C ALA A 77 12.72 -10.33 -18.04
N ASN A 78 12.74 -11.33 -17.16
CA ASN A 78 11.91 -12.54 -17.18
C ASN A 78 10.41 -12.32 -16.94
N ARG A 79 9.97 -11.09 -16.66
CA ARG A 79 8.55 -10.78 -16.54
C ARG A 79 8.33 -9.31 -16.83
N GLN A 80 7.37 -9.02 -17.70
CA GLN A 80 6.87 -7.68 -17.90
C GLN A 80 5.62 -7.51 -17.04
N ASP A 81 5.82 -7.07 -15.79
CA ASP A 81 4.72 -6.70 -14.90
C ASP A 81 4.79 -5.20 -14.54
N ALA A 82 3.68 -4.68 -14.01
CA ALA A 82 3.58 -3.26 -13.67
C ALA A 82 4.64 -2.81 -12.66
N GLN A 83 5.07 -3.70 -11.75
CA GLN A 83 6.10 -3.39 -10.77
C GLN A 83 7.45 -3.18 -11.46
N HIS A 84 7.90 -4.16 -12.25
CA HIS A 84 9.13 -4.07 -13.03
C HIS A 84 9.12 -2.84 -13.93
N VAL A 85 8.03 -2.63 -14.68
CA VAL A 85 7.89 -1.51 -15.61
C VAL A 85 7.99 -0.15 -14.92
N LEU A 86 7.48 -0.02 -13.70
CA LEU A 86 7.45 1.26 -12.99
C LEU A 86 8.65 1.51 -12.09
N GLN A 87 9.31 0.47 -11.58
CA GLN A 87 10.39 0.62 -10.58
C GLN A 87 11.75 0.20 -11.14
N ASP A 88 11.81 -0.89 -11.91
CA ASP A 88 13.06 -1.61 -12.18
C ASP A 88 13.49 -1.58 -13.66
N CYS A 89 12.58 -1.25 -14.58
CA CYS A 89 12.84 -1.37 -16.02
C CYS A 89 13.79 -0.27 -16.51
N PRO A 90 15.00 -0.58 -17.01
CA PRO A 90 15.99 0.42 -17.40
C PRO A 90 15.59 1.20 -18.66
N LEU A 91 14.75 0.62 -19.53
CA LEU A 91 14.27 1.29 -20.75
C LEU A 91 13.35 2.48 -20.47
N LEU A 92 12.83 2.58 -19.24
CA LEU A 92 11.87 3.62 -18.84
C LEU A 92 12.48 4.61 -17.83
N ASP A 93 13.77 4.50 -17.51
CA ASP A 93 14.43 5.37 -16.51
C ASP A 93 14.33 6.85 -16.89
N ASP A 94 14.61 7.19 -18.14
CA ASP A 94 14.55 8.57 -18.65
C ASP A 94 13.14 9.17 -18.51
N THR A 95 12.10 8.33 -18.55
CA THR A 95 10.70 8.78 -18.42
C THR A 95 10.32 9.01 -16.95
N ARG A 96 10.93 8.27 -16.01
CA ARG A 96 10.71 8.44 -14.57
C ARG A 96 11.30 9.74 -14.04
N LEU A 97 12.48 10.11 -14.53
CA LEU A 97 13.19 11.32 -14.09
C LEU A 97 12.55 12.63 -14.58
N LYS A 98 11.58 12.54 -15.50
CA LYS A 98 10.96 13.70 -16.14
C LYS A 98 9.76 14.27 -15.37
N TYR A 99 9.30 13.58 -14.33
CA TYR A 99 8.16 13.93 -13.48
C TYR A 99 8.51 13.75 -12.00
#